data_AF-A0A9X2BGA4-F1
#
_entry.id   AF-A0A9X2BGA4-F1
#
_cell.length_a   1.000
_cell.length_b   1.000
_cell.length_c   1.000
_cell.angle_alpha   90.00
_cell.angle_beta   90.00
_cell.angle_gamma   90.00
#
_symmetry.space_group_name_H-M   'P 1'
#
loop_
_entity.id
_entity.type
_entity.pdbx_description
1 polymer ?
#
loop_
_entity_poly.entity_id
_entity_poly.type
_entity_poly.pdbx_seq_one_letter_code
_entity_poly.pdbx_strand_id
1 'polypeptide(L)'
;MVNPPNKLFNLTKKQRVISLRSILAHCILQVNKGVKWQLKVNMDYNEYYNIVFAPIEKEYGKFDEETMTSIVGFSMGGPVSMSSINSKRLYASCELSVYPEQKKSTDGYNFEFLSTGHFNAETCQSIFTALGNLSFNAKLGNGHTVDVSGVVDDESVSLVKLSLFSCSEYLNEKIAIYEVSPA
;
A
#
# COMPACT_ATOMS: atom_id res chain seq x y z
N MET A 1 17.58 5.81 27.07
CA MET A 1 17.30 4.71 26.13
C MET A 1 17.47 5.27 24.73
N VAL A 2 18.41 4.72 23.95
CA VAL A 2 18.75 5.24 22.61
C VAL A 2 18.01 4.38 21.58
N ASN A 3 17.09 4.98 20.81
CA ASN A 3 16.44 4.30 19.69
C ASN A 3 17.49 3.97 18.62
N PRO A 4 17.49 2.76 18.03
CA PRO A 4 18.37 2.46 16.91
C PRO A 4 17.87 3.18 15.65
N PRO A 5 18.77 3.53 14.70
CA PRO A 5 18.39 4.26 13.51
C PRO A 5 17.61 3.36 12.54
N ASN A 6 16.43 3.80 12.12
CA ASN A 6 15.69 3.22 11.01
C ASN A 6 16.50 3.42 9.71
N LYS A 7 17.26 2.40 9.29
CA LYS A 7 17.87 2.39 7.97
C LYS A 7 16.84 1.93 6.94
N LEU A 8 16.43 2.85 6.08
CA LEU A 8 15.75 2.56 4.81
C LEU A 8 16.74 1.85 3.88
N PHE A 9 16.29 0.79 3.20
CA PHE A 9 17.09 0.06 2.21
C PHE A 9 16.42 0.16 0.83
N ASN A 10 17.20 0.50 -0.19
CA ASN A 10 16.76 0.43 -1.58
C ASN A 10 16.96 -1.00 -2.10
N LEU A 11 15.87 -1.69 -2.45
CA LEU A 11 15.91 -3.03 -3.05
C LEU A 11 15.40 -3.00 -4.49
N THR A 12 16.14 -3.66 -5.39
CA THR A 12 15.75 -3.80 -6.80
C THR A 12 14.59 -4.80 -6.96
N LYS A 13 13.74 -4.62 -7.99
CA LYS A 13 12.60 -5.53 -8.30
C LYS A 13 12.99 -7.02 -8.33
N LYS A 14 14.22 -7.34 -8.76
CA LYS A 14 14.72 -8.72 -8.91
C LYS A 14 15.04 -9.41 -7.59
N GLN A 15 15.32 -8.67 -6.53
CA GLN A 15 15.65 -9.21 -5.19
C GLN A 15 14.41 -9.61 -4.37
N ARG A 16 13.20 -9.27 -4.83
CA ARG A 16 11.93 -9.53 -4.13
C ARG A 16 11.54 -11.01 -4.06
N VAL A 17 12.05 -11.86 -4.95
CA VAL A 17 11.63 -13.28 -5.04
C VAL A 17 12.19 -14.15 -3.92
N ILE A 18 13.22 -13.71 -3.19
CA ILE A 18 13.95 -14.56 -2.22
C ILE A 18 13.53 -14.30 -0.76
N SER A 19 13.01 -13.11 -0.43
CA SER A 19 12.72 -12.75 0.97
C SER A 19 11.41 -13.31 1.55
N LEU A 20 10.48 -13.81 0.73
CA LEU A 20 9.19 -14.36 1.19
C LEU A 20 9.06 -15.88 0.98
N ARG A 21 10.00 -16.51 0.26
CA ARG A 21 9.97 -17.96 -0.01
C ARG A 21 10.34 -18.82 1.20
N SER A 22 10.99 -18.25 2.23
CA SER A 22 11.54 -19.03 3.34
C SER A 22 10.56 -19.31 4.48
N ILE A 23 9.44 -18.60 4.58
CA ILE A 23 8.50 -18.75 5.71
C ILE A 23 7.23 -19.52 5.33
N LEU A 24 6.86 -19.61 4.05
CA LEU A 24 5.61 -20.27 3.64
C LEU A 24 5.72 -21.71 3.14
N ALA A 25 6.91 -22.31 3.16
CA ALA A 25 7.14 -23.67 2.64
C ALA A 25 7.18 -24.78 3.72
N HIS A 26 6.84 -24.50 4.98
CA HIS A 26 6.96 -25.49 6.07
C HIS A 26 5.64 -26.04 6.64
N CYS A 27 4.49 -25.77 6.01
CA CYS A 27 3.20 -26.35 6.45
C CYS A 27 2.43 -27.07 5.32
N ILE A 28 3.11 -27.90 4.54
CA ILE A 28 2.42 -28.93 3.76
C ILE A 28 3.00 -30.29 4.14
N LEU A 29 2.44 -30.88 5.19
CA LEU A 29 2.31 -32.32 5.39
C LEU A 29 1.36 -32.53 6.57
N GLN A 30 0.27 -33.28 6.32
CA GLN A 30 -0.65 -34.00 7.24
C GLN A 30 -2.16 -33.76 6.93
N VAL A 31 -2.63 -34.43 5.88
CA VAL A 31 -3.82 -35.32 5.80
C VAL A 31 -5.03 -35.09 6.76
N ASN A 32 -6.21 -34.70 6.25
CA ASN A 32 -7.45 -35.53 6.05
C ASN A 32 -8.79 -34.74 6.02
N LYS A 33 -9.62 -35.09 5.01
CA LYS A 33 -11.11 -35.11 4.92
C LYS A 33 -11.93 -33.82 5.18
N GLY A 34 -12.45 -33.25 4.08
CA GLY A 34 -13.72 -32.50 4.09
C GLY A 34 -13.65 -30.98 3.86
N VAL A 35 -12.47 -30.41 3.63
CA VAL A 35 -12.33 -28.97 3.40
C VAL A 35 -12.57 -28.64 1.92
N LYS A 36 -13.56 -27.79 1.65
CA LYS A 36 -13.74 -27.14 0.36
C LYS A 36 -12.48 -26.31 0.10
N TRP A 37 -11.61 -26.79 -0.78
CA TRP A 37 -10.39 -26.10 -1.15
C TRP A 37 -10.79 -24.80 -1.85
N GLN A 38 -10.80 -23.68 -1.14
CA GLN A 38 -10.57 -22.40 -1.79
C GLN A 38 -9.16 -22.49 -2.36
N LEU A 39 -9.07 -22.65 -3.68
CA LEU A 39 -7.84 -22.42 -4.42
C LEU A 39 -7.27 -21.11 -3.92
N LYS A 40 -6.16 -21.17 -3.18
CA LYS A 40 -5.35 -20.00 -2.88
C LYS A 40 -4.89 -19.49 -4.23
N VAL A 41 -5.60 -18.50 -4.77
CA VAL A 41 -5.16 -17.83 -6.00
C VAL A 41 -3.81 -17.23 -5.65
N ASN A 42 -2.76 -17.77 -6.25
CA ASN A 42 -1.41 -17.28 -5.99
C ASN A 42 -1.31 -15.93 -6.69
N MET A 43 -1.24 -14.85 -5.92
CA MET A 43 -1.17 -13.48 -6.43
C MET A 43 0.04 -13.34 -7.36
N ASP A 44 -0.17 -12.94 -8.62
CA ASP A 44 0.91 -12.47 -9.48
C ASP A 44 1.09 -10.98 -9.24
N TYR A 45 2.05 -10.63 -8.38
CA TYR A 45 2.32 -9.23 -8.04
C TYR A 45 2.74 -8.40 -9.26
N ASN A 46 3.40 -8.98 -10.27
CA ASN A 46 3.76 -8.21 -11.47
C ASN A 46 2.50 -7.84 -12.26
N GLU A 47 1.59 -8.79 -12.43
CA GLU A 47 0.30 -8.55 -13.09
C GLU A 47 -0.55 -7.54 -12.29
N TYR A 48 -0.63 -7.72 -10.96
CA TYR A 48 -1.28 -6.79 -10.05
C TYR A 48 -0.76 -5.37 -10.23
N TYR A 49 0.56 -5.17 -10.16
CA TYR A 49 1.16 -3.84 -10.33
C TYR A 49 0.87 -3.28 -11.73
N ASN A 50 1.00 -4.09 -12.78
CA ASN A 50 0.71 -3.64 -14.14
C ASN A 50 -0.74 -3.18 -14.33
N ILE A 51 -1.71 -3.79 -13.63
CA ILE A 51 -3.13 -3.45 -13.76
C ILE A 51 -3.52 -2.29 -12.85
N VAL A 52 -3.14 -2.36 -11.57
CA VAL A 52 -3.55 -1.37 -10.56
C VAL A 52 -2.84 -0.04 -10.79
N PHE A 53 -1.55 -0.07 -11.19
CA PHE A 53 -0.76 1.15 -11.37
C PHE A 53 -0.72 1.68 -12.81
N ALA A 54 -1.25 0.95 -13.79
CA ALA A 54 -1.36 1.43 -15.17
C ALA A 54 -1.98 2.85 -15.30
N PRO A 55 -3.04 3.21 -14.55
CA PRO A 55 -3.59 4.57 -14.61
C PRO A 55 -2.57 5.64 -14.18
N ILE A 56 -1.81 5.38 -13.10
CA ILE A 56 -0.77 6.30 -12.63
C ILE A 56 0.33 6.40 -13.68
N GLU A 57 0.80 5.27 -14.21
CA GLU A 57 1.89 5.27 -15.20
C GLU A 57 1.50 5.93 -16.52
N LYS A 58 0.23 5.81 -16.92
CA LYS A 58 -0.32 6.48 -18.09
C LYS A 58 -0.33 8.01 -17.93
N GLU A 59 -0.66 8.50 -16.75
CA GLU A 59 -0.81 9.94 -16.49
C GLU A 59 0.52 10.61 -16.12
N TYR A 60 1.32 9.95 -15.29
CA TYR A 60 2.51 10.54 -14.68
C TYR A 60 3.83 9.94 -15.18
N GLY A 61 3.80 8.83 -15.93
CA GLY A 61 5.00 8.11 -16.36
C GLY A 61 5.34 6.95 -15.42
N LYS A 62 6.33 6.15 -15.80
CA LYS A 62 6.69 4.93 -15.05
C LYS A 62 7.22 5.23 -13.66
N PHE A 63 6.93 4.34 -12.72
CA PHE A 63 7.56 4.34 -11.41
C PHE A 63 9.07 4.10 -11.49
N ASP A 64 9.82 4.70 -10.57
CA ASP A 64 11.23 4.42 -10.36
C ASP A 64 11.42 2.93 -10.02
N GLU A 65 12.60 2.38 -10.33
CA GLU A 65 12.87 0.95 -10.06
C GLU A 65 12.94 0.65 -8.56
N GLU A 66 13.29 1.66 -7.76
CA GLU A 66 13.38 1.60 -6.32
C GLU A 66 11.99 1.74 -5.69
N THR A 67 11.76 1.00 -4.62
CA THR A 67 10.54 1.10 -3.81
C THR A 67 10.99 1.27 -2.38
N MET A 68 10.38 2.22 -1.68
CA MET A 68 10.65 2.47 -0.27
C MET A 68 9.98 1.37 0.53
N THR A 69 10.77 0.46 1.10
CA THR A 69 10.28 -0.62 1.96
C THR A 69 11.03 -0.64 3.29
N SER A 70 10.45 -1.30 4.28
CA SER A 70 11.06 -1.53 5.59
C SER A 70 11.46 -3.00 5.77
N ILE A 71 12.45 -3.25 6.63
CA ILE A 71 12.84 -4.61 7.05
C ILE A 71 11.63 -5.33 7.67
N VAL A 72 10.90 -4.60 8.51
CA VAL A 72 9.64 -5.07 9.09
C VAL A 72 8.53 -4.68 8.13
N GLY A 73 7.82 -5.66 7.59
CA GLY A 73 6.66 -5.43 6.72
C GLY A 73 5.47 -4.85 7.47
N PHE A 74 4.52 -4.27 6.74
CA PHE A 74 3.35 -3.60 7.30
C PHE A 74 2.53 -4.49 8.24
N SER A 75 2.30 -5.77 7.89
CA SER A 75 1.61 -6.74 8.75
C SER A 75 2.28 -7.00 10.10
N MET A 76 3.57 -6.69 10.23
CA MET A 76 4.36 -6.85 11.45
C MET A 76 4.56 -5.52 12.19
N GLY A 77 3.80 -4.48 11.83
CA GLY A 77 3.87 -3.15 12.44
C GLY A 77 4.91 -2.21 11.82
N GLY A 78 5.48 -2.57 10.66
CA GLY A 78 6.31 -1.66 9.88
C GLY A 78 5.51 -0.64 9.07
N PRO A 79 6.16 0.33 8.40
CA PRO A 79 5.48 1.25 7.49
C PRO A 79 4.98 0.54 6.23
N VAL A 80 4.01 1.15 5.54
CA VAL A 80 3.60 0.68 4.22
C VAL A 80 4.74 0.88 3.23
N SER A 81 4.88 -0.08 2.32
CA SER A 81 5.77 0.04 1.16
C SER A 81 5.23 1.10 0.19
N MET A 82 6.12 1.83 -0.48
CA MET A 82 5.73 2.83 -1.48
C MET A 82 6.57 2.77 -2.75
N SER A 83 5.93 2.89 -3.90
CA SER A 83 6.57 3.19 -5.18
C SER A 83 6.52 4.69 -5.44
N SER A 84 7.53 5.22 -6.14
CA SER A 84 7.68 6.65 -6.36
C SER A 84 7.97 7.02 -7.81
N ILE A 85 7.59 8.23 -8.20
CA ILE A 85 8.18 8.95 -9.33
C ILE A 85 8.85 10.18 -8.71
N ASN A 86 10.10 10.03 -8.29
CA ASN A 86 10.79 11.02 -7.45
C ASN A 86 10.91 12.38 -8.14
N SER A 87 11.14 12.38 -9.46
CA SER A 87 11.18 13.61 -10.28
C SER A 87 9.88 14.43 -10.23
N LYS A 88 8.77 13.82 -9.81
CA LYS A 88 7.44 14.44 -9.70
C LYS A 88 6.93 14.54 -8.26
N ARG A 89 7.72 14.10 -7.26
CA ARG A 89 7.27 13.96 -5.86
C ARG A 89 5.93 13.21 -5.77
N LEU A 90 5.82 12.12 -6.54
CA LEU A 90 4.64 11.27 -6.56
C LEU A 90 4.96 9.97 -5.82
N TYR A 91 4.05 9.56 -4.93
CA TYR A 91 4.23 8.38 -4.09
C TYR A 91 2.91 7.60 -4.06
N ALA A 92 2.98 6.28 -4.26
CA ALA A 92 1.85 5.38 -4.18
C ALA A 92 2.13 4.26 -3.17
N SER A 93 1.17 3.91 -2.31
CA SER A 93 1.29 2.74 -1.45
C SER A 93 1.27 1.47 -2.28
N CYS A 94 1.95 0.43 -1.77
CA CYS A 94 2.03 -0.87 -2.41
C CYS A 94 1.47 -1.96 -1.52
N GLU A 95 0.66 -2.82 -2.13
CA GLU A 95 0.13 -4.06 -1.56
C GLU A 95 -0.81 -3.83 -0.37
N LEU A 96 -1.24 -2.59 -0.09
CA LEU A 96 -2.22 -2.35 0.98
C LEU A 96 -3.57 -3.00 0.63
N SER A 97 -3.93 -3.00 -0.65
CA SER A 97 -5.21 -3.55 -1.10
C SER A 97 -5.28 -5.08 -1.06
N VAL A 98 -4.17 -5.77 -0.75
CA VAL A 98 -4.11 -7.24 -0.71
C VAL A 98 -4.32 -7.80 0.69
N TYR A 99 -4.30 -6.93 1.71
CA TYR A 99 -4.54 -7.34 3.09
C TYR A 99 -6.02 -7.66 3.31
N PRO A 100 -6.38 -8.89 3.72
CA PRO A 100 -7.77 -9.25 4.01
C PRO A 100 -8.36 -8.49 5.21
N GLU A 101 -7.50 -7.92 6.06
CA GLU A 101 -7.88 -7.07 7.19
C GLU A 101 -8.39 -5.69 6.75
N GLN A 102 -8.03 -5.23 5.54
CA GLN A 102 -8.51 -3.96 5.02
C GLN A 102 -10.04 -3.99 4.89
N LYS A 103 -10.72 -3.07 5.57
CA LYS A 103 -12.14 -2.85 5.33
C LYS A 103 -12.29 -2.23 3.94
N LYS A 104 -13.11 -2.88 3.10
CA LYS A 104 -13.49 -2.31 1.81
C LYS A 104 -13.99 -0.87 1.98
N SER A 105 -13.72 -0.05 0.98
CA SER A 105 -14.11 1.35 0.96
C SER A 105 -15.63 1.53 1.06
N THR A 106 -16.10 2.77 1.21
CA THR A 106 -17.54 3.10 1.13
C THR A 106 -18.19 2.64 -0.16
N ASP A 107 -17.41 2.59 -1.25
CA ASP A 107 -17.85 2.12 -2.58
C ASP A 107 -17.68 0.60 -2.76
N GLY A 108 -17.15 -0.11 -1.75
CA GLY A 108 -16.96 -1.56 -1.76
C GLY A 108 -15.67 -2.03 -2.44
N TYR A 109 -14.64 -1.20 -2.50
CA TYR A 109 -13.35 -1.52 -3.15
C TYR A 109 -12.26 -1.85 -2.13
N ASN A 110 -11.32 -2.72 -2.48
CA ASN A 110 -10.00 -2.67 -1.84
C ASN A 110 -9.24 -1.47 -2.42
N PHE A 111 -8.22 -0.96 -1.74
CA PHE A 111 -7.57 0.26 -2.23
C PHE A 111 -6.12 0.46 -1.82
N GLU A 112 -5.44 1.27 -2.64
CA GLU A 112 -4.14 1.89 -2.41
C GLU A 112 -4.29 3.42 -2.29
N PHE A 113 -3.24 4.07 -1.80
CA PHE A 113 -3.13 5.52 -1.69
C PHE A 113 -2.13 6.09 -2.69
N LEU A 114 -2.37 7.33 -3.13
CA LEU A 114 -1.52 8.11 -4.02
C LEU A 114 -1.37 9.53 -3.49
N SER A 115 -0.21 10.15 -3.64
CA SER A 115 0.01 11.57 -3.40
C SER A 115 0.76 12.17 -4.59
N THR A 116 0.33 13.33 -5.06
CA THR A 116 0.82 14.00 -6.28
C THR A 116 1.44 15.37 -5.93
N GLY A 117 2.72 15.40 -5.56
CA GLY A 117 3.46 16.65 -5.39
C GLY A 117 3.15 17.47 -4.13
N HIS A 118 2.13 17.10 -3.35
CA HIS A 118 1.74 17.82 -2.12
C HIS A 118 2.73 17.59 -0.97
N PHE A 119 3.15 16.34 -0.78
CA PHE A 119 3.93 15.92 0.37
C PHE A 119 5.34 15.46 -0.04
N ASN A 120 6.26 15.38 0.91
CA ASN A 120 7.54 14.71 0.68
C ASN A 120 7.39 13.19 0.95
N ALA A 121 8.44 12.41 0.68
CA ALA A 121 8.40 10.96 0.84
C ALA A 121 8.12 10.51 2.29
N GLU A 122 8.75 11.16 3.27
CA GLU A 122 8.59 10.83 4.69
C GLU A 122 7.16 11.11 5.17
N THR A 123 6.62 12.29 4.85
CA THR A 123 5.24 12.66 5.13
C THR A 123 4.25 11.71 4.46
N CYS A 124 4.48 11.32 3.19
CA CYS A 124 3.65 10.32 2.52
C CYS A 124 3.68 8.97 3.26
N GLN A 125 4.87 8.50 3.67
CA GLN A 125 4.99 7.23 4.36
C GLN A 125 4.23 7.23 5.69
N SER A 126 4.36 8.30 6.47
CA SER A 126 3.64 8.44 7.75
C SER A 126 2.13 8.49 7.54
N ILE A 127 1.65 9.32 6.61
CA ILE A 127 0.22 9.43 6.30
C ILE A 127 -0.33 8.10 5.78
N PHE A 128 0.30 7.47 4.79
CA PHE A 128 -0.18 6.21 4.22
C PHE A 128 -0.15 5.08 5.25
N THR A 129 0.83 5.06 6.16
CA THR A 129 0.88 4.08 7.25
C THR A 129 -0.25 4.27 8.23
N ALA A 130 -0.52 5.51 8.63
CA ALA A 130 -1.63 5.83 9.51
C ALA A 130 -2.99 5.49 8.87
N LEU A 131 -3.20 5.89 7.61
CA LEU A 131 -4.42 5.59 6.86
C LEU A 131 -4.57 4.08 6.59
N GLY A 132 -3.47 3.37 6.34
CA GLY A 132 -3.45 1.92 6.21
C GLY A 132 -3.92 1.24 7.49
N ASN A 133 -3.37 1.63 8.64
CA ASN A 133 -3.81 1.12 9.94
C ASN A 133 -5.26 1.49 10.25
N LEU A 134 -5.68 2.71 9.90
CA LEU A 134 -7.07 3.15 10.04
C LEU A 134 -8.01 2.32 9.17
N SER A 135 -7.59 1.93 7.96
CA SER A 135 -8.39 1.14 7.01
C SER A 135 -8.76 -0.24 7.55
N PHE A 136 -8.03 -0.78 8.52
CA PHE A 136 -8.36 -2.05 9.17
C PHE A 136 -9.51 -1.89 10.18
N ASN A 137 -9.72 -0.66 10.67
CA ASN A 137 -10.66 -0.35 11.74
C ASN A 137 -11.87 0.45 11.26
N ALA A 138 -11.73 1.23 10.18
CA ALA A 138 -12.76 2.11 9.63
C ALA A 138 -12.87 1.96 8.11
N LYS A 139 -14.08 2.20 7.57
CA LYS A 139 -14.27 2.31 6.12
C LYS A 139 -13.84 3.71 5.67
N LEU A 140 -12.90 3.75 4.73
CA LEU A 140 -12.46 4.96 4.05
C LEU A 140 -13.11 5.04 2.67
N GLY A 141 -13.08 6.19 2.01
CA GLY A 141 -13.70 6.32 0.70
C GLY A 141 -13.60 7.70 0.12
N ASN A 142 -14.17 7.86 -1.07
CA ASN A 142 -14.13 9.12 -1.81
C ASN A 142 -14.81 10.26 -1.02
N GLY A 143 -14.16 11.41 -0.95
CA GLY A 143 -14.65 12.60 -0.26
C GLY A 143 -14.45 12.60 1.25
N HIS A 144 -13.91 11.54 1.85
CA HIS A 144 -13.59 11.54 3.27
C HIS A 144 -12.44 12.50 3.58
N THR A 145 -12.57 13.20 4.70
CA THR A 145 -11.49 13.99 5.31
C THR A 145 -11.03 13.29 6.58
N VAL A 146 -9.71 13.19 6.76
CA VAL A 146 -9.10 12.49 7.89
C VAL A 146 -8.10 13.41 8.56
N ASP A 147 -8.17 13.48 9.89
CA ASP A 147 -7.18 14.17 10.72
C ASP A 147 -5.90 13.33 10.80
N VAL A 148 -4.78 13.95 10.40
CA VAL A 148 -3.45 13.36 10.38
C VAL A 148 -2.46 14.13 11.28
N SER A 149 -2.93 15.10 12.07
CA SER A 149 -2.06 15.95 12.89
C SER A 149 -1.22 15.16 13.91
N GLY A 150 -1.69 13.96 14.29
CA GLY A 150 -0.98 13.07 15.21
C GLY A 150 0.14 12.23 14.56
N VAL A 151 0.32 12.30 13.24
CA VAL A 151 1.30 11.47 12.50
C VAL A 151 2.22 12.27 11.58
N VAL A 152 2.01 13.57 11.47
CA VAL A 152 2.90 14.49 10.73
C VAL A 152 3.37 15.60 11.64
N ASP A 153 4.66 15.95 11.54
CA ASP A 153 5.25 17.04 12.32
C ASP A 153 4.99 18.43 11.69
N ASP A 154 4.33 18.46 10.53
CA ASP A 154 3.98 19.70 9.82
C ASP A 154 2.58 20.17 10.20
N GLU A 155 2.50 21.19 11.05
CA GLU A 155 1.21 21.78 11.50
C GLU A 155 0.36 22.34 10.35
N SER A 156 0.96 22.58 9.16
CA SER A 156 0.20 23.03 7.98
C SER A 156 -0.62 21.89 7.34
N VAL A 157 -0.38 20.64 7.73
CA VAL A 157 -1.09 19.45 7.24
C VAL A 157 -1.79 18.76 8.41
N SER A 158 -2.92 19.30 8.86
CA SER A 158 -3.74 18.66 9.90
C SER A 158 -4.82 17.76 9.32
N LEU A 159 -5.33 18.08 8.12
CA LEU A 159 -6.41 17.34 7.47
C LEU A 159 -6.01 16.93 6.06
N VAL A 160 -6.30 15.69 5.70
CA VAL A 160 -6.19 15.20 4.32
C VAL A 160 -7.53 14.77 3.78
N LYS A 161 -7.76 15.00 2.49
CA LYS A 161 -8.92 14.54 1.75
C LYS A 161 -8.55 13.35 0.87
N LEU A 162 -9.43 12.36 0.83
CA LEU A 162 -9.37 11.22 -0.07
C LEU A 162 -10.23 11.50 -1.30
N SER A 163 -9.63 11.46 -2.50
CA SER A 163 -10.35 11.59 -3.77
C SER A 163 -10.12 10.35 -4.62
N LEU A 164 -11.17 9.76 -5.19
CA LEU A 164 -11.02 8.60 -6.07
C LEU A 164 -10.26 9.01 -7.33
N PHE A 165 -9.05 8.47 -7.51
CA PHE A 165 -8.21 8.73 -8.67
C PHE A 165 -8.54 7.74 -9.80
N SER A 166 -8.53 6.44 -9.50
CA SER A 166 -8.82 5.40 -10.47
C SER A 166 -9.41 4.15 -9.82
N CYS A 167 -10.01 3.29 -10.64
CA CYS A 167 -10.47 1.97 -10.21
C CYS A 167 -10.14 0.96 -11.32
N SER A 168 -9.50 -0.13 -10.94
CA SER A 168 -9.15 -1.27 -11.80
C SER A 168 -9.82 -2.55 -11.27
N GLU A 169 -9.82 -3.61 -12.07
CA GLU A 169 -10.31 -4.93 -11.67
C GLU A 169 -9.17 -5.96 -11.79
N TYR A 170 -8.96 -6.74 -10.73
CA TYR A 170 -7.96 -7.81 -10.68
C TYR A 170 -8.55 -9.01 -9.94
N LEU A 171 -8.49 -10.21 -10.54
CA LEU A 171 -9.07 -11.43 -9.97
C LEU A 171 -10.54 -11.28 -9.53
N ASN A 172 -11.34 -10.55 -10.32
CA ASN A 172 -12.75 -10.20 -10.03
C ASN A 172 -12.97 -9.32 -8.79
N GLU A 173 -11.92 -8.70 -8.26
CA GLU A 173 -12.00 -7.71 -7.20
C GLU A 173 -11.72 -6.32 -7.77
N LYS A 174 -12.54 -5.34 -7.36
CA LYS A 174 -12.32 -3.94 -7.70
C LYS A 174 -11.31 -3.31 -6.73
N ILE A 175 -10.29 -2.69 -7.30
CA ILE A 175 -9.20 -2.05 -6.57
C ILE A 175 -9.17 -0.58 -6.97
N ALA A 176 -9.34 0.31 -6.00
CA ALA A 176 -9.26 1.74 -6.19
C ALA A 176 -7.88 2.30 -5.81
N ILE A 177 -7.53 3.42 -6.43
CA ILE A 177 -6.48 4.30 -5.93
C ILE A 177 -7.17 5.56 -5.43
N TYR A 178 -6.96 5.90 -4.16
CA TYR A 178 -7.40 7.17 -3.59
C TYR A 178 -6.22 8.14 -3.51
N GLU A 179 -6.36 9.28 -4.17
CA GLU A 179 -5.46 10.41 -4.01
C GLU A 179 -5.66 11.05 -2.63
N VAL A 180 -4.54 11.27 -1.95
CA VAL A 180 -4.42 11.93 -0.65
C VAL A 180 -3.82 13.30 -0.88
N SER A 181 -4.59 14.33 -0.56
CA SER A 181 -4.21 15.74 -0.71
C SER A 181 -4.60 16.51 0.55
N PRO A 182 -4.01 17.69 0.82
CA PRO A 182 -4.51 18.57 1.88
C PRO A 182 -6.01 18.88 1.68
N ALA A 183 -6.78 18.90 2.77
CA ALA A 183 -8.23 19.12 2.72
C ALA A 183 -8.64 20.58 2.49
#